data_AF-S3L941-F1
#
_entry.id   AF-S3L941-F1
#
_cell.length_a   1.000
_cell.length_b   1.000
_cell.length_c   1.000
_cell.angle_alpha   90.00
_cell.angle_beta   90.00
_cell.angle_gamma   90.00
#
_symmetry.space_group_name_H-M   'P 1'
#
loop_
_entity.id
_entity.type
_entity.pdbx_description
1 polymer ?
#
loop_
_entity_poly.entity_id
_entity_poly.type
_entity_poly.pdbx_seq_one_letter_code
_entity_poly.pdbx_strand_id
1 'polypeptide(L)'
;MSGKGLAFEQTAELSHAENNTIAVSYTLRDIANLTLNFDAVKLKVEAEQTRTWNDLTSGSSIQENTQLRLTAIGLSADTPIQAWKIGNTIVPAKGHELTYTVRKADVEDGVITISYAPKTAKKFTLKFEGAKMTVTIQQQHGSWKKLSSDAQVEEGTQIRIVADNLPAGHLVDTWTIRKRTEEANGNSTWFRVGSDYTEGNAINISYTTKNK
;
A
#
# COMPACT_ATOMS: atom_id res chain seq x y z
N MET A 1 15.68 -5.93 -34.69
CA MET A 1 14.40 -5.94 -33.94
C MET A 1 14.05 -7.38 -33.66
N SER A 2 14.12 -7.81 -32.40
CA SER A 2 13.79 -9.19 -32.01
C SER A 2 12.27 -9.32 -32.01
N GLY A 3 11.69 -9.82 -33.09
CA GLY A 3 10.27 -10.17 -33.15
C GLY A 3 10.00 -11.32 -32.19
N LYS A 4 9.45 -10.99 -31.01
CA LYS A 4 8.84 -12.01 -30.15
C LYS A 4 7.51 -12.39 -30.80
N GLY A 5 7.55 -13.39 -31.68
CA GLY A 5 6.31 -14.02 -32.16
C GLY A 5 5.56 -14.60 -30.96
N LEU A 6 4.25 -14.37 -30.90
CA LEU A 6 3.38 -15.12 -30.00
C LEU A 6 3.26 -16.54 -30.57
N ALA A 7 3.62 -17.55 -29.78
CA ALA A 7 3.43 -18.94 -30.14
C ALA A 7 2.02 -19.39 -29.75
N PHE A 8 1.33 -20.04 -30.68
CA PHE A 8 0.10 -20.78 -30.42
C PHE A 8 0.45 -22.27 -30.55
N GLU A 9 0.27 -23.01 -29.46
CA GLU A 9 0.51 -24.45 -29.42
C GLU A 9 -0.84 -25.18 -29.31
N GLN A 10 -1.09 -26.10 -30.24
CA GLN A 10 -2.26 -26.97 -30.21
C GLN A 10 -1.83 -28.39 -30.58
N THR A 11 -2.25 -29.37 -29.79
CA THR A 11 -2.06 -30.78 -30.11
C THR A 11 -2.99 -31.17 -31.26
N ALA A 12 -2.41 -31.71 -32.33
CA ALA A 12 -3.18 -32.23 -33.44
C ALA A 12 -3.97 -33.48 -32.99
N GLU A 13 -5.29 -33.41 -33.05
CA GLU A 13 -6.19 -34.54 -32.79
C GLU A 13 -7.06 -34.80 -34.02
N LEU A 14 -7.39 -36.06 -34.29
CA LEU A 14 -8.23 -36.45 -35.42
C LEU A 14 -9.61 -35.77 -35.42
N SER A 15 -10.11 -35.39 -34.24
CA SER A 15 -11.34 -34.61 -34.04
C SER A 15 -11.28 -33.20 -34.64
N HIS A 16 -10.09 -32.63 -34.82
CA HIS A 16 -9.88 -31.28 -35.38
C HIS A 16 -9.60 -31.30 -36.89
N ALA A 17 -9.48 -32.49 -37.50
CA ALA A 17 -9.13 -32.64 -38.90
C ALA A 17 -10.37 -32.84 -39.77
N GLU A 18 -10.46 -32.10 -40.87
CA GLU A 18 -11.42 -32.31 -41.94
C GLU A 18 -10.65 -32.78 -43.19
N ASN A 19 -10.97 -33.97 -43.71
CA ASN A 19 -10.20 -34.61 -44.80
C ASN A 19 -8.68 -34.67 -44.54
N ASN A 20 -8.27 -35.12 -43.36
CA ASN A 20 -6.86 -35.17 -42.91
C ASN A 20 -6.14 -33.81 -42.90
N THR A 21 -6.88 -32.69 -42.94
CA THR A 21 -6.34 -31.34 -42.92
C THR A 21 -6.82 -30.60 -41.68
N ILE A 22 -5.89 -30.00 -40.93
CA ILE A 22 -6.20 -29.05 -39.86
C ILE A 22 -5.94 -27.66 -40.42
N ALA A 23 -7.00 -26.86 -40.57
CA ALA A 23 -6.88 -25.47 -41.01
C ALA A 23 -6.59 -24.58 -39.79
N VAL A 24 -5.46 -23.87 -39.83
CA VAL A 24 -5.11 -22.85 -38.84
C VAL A 24 -5.24 -21.48 -39.49
N SER A 25 -6.06 -20.60 -38.90
CA SER A 25 -6.24 -19.23 -39.36
C SER A 25 -6.06 -18.25 -38.21
N TYR A 26 -5.59 -17.04 -38.52
CA TYR A 26 -5.48 -15.95 -37.57
C TYR A 26 -6.01 -14.66 -38.19
N THR A 27 -6.47 -13.74 -37.35
CA THR A 27 -6.85 -12.38 -37.74
C THR A 27 -5.91 -11.40 -37.05
N LEU A 28 -5.38 -10.45 -37.83
CA LEU A 28 -4.62 -9.34 -37.28
C LEU A 28 -5.58 -8.20 -36.92
N ARG A 29 -5.21 -7.42 -35.90
CA ARG A 29 -5.85 -6.15 -35.58
C ARG A 29 -4.81 -5.05 -35.52
N ASP A 30 -5.24 -3.83 -35.81
CA ASP A 30 -4.39 -2.67 -35.64
C ASP A 30 -4.10 -2.39 -34.16
N ILE A 31 -2.90 -1.87 -33.92
CA ILE A 31 -2.51 -1.32 -32.61
C ILE A 31 -3.35 -0.05 -32.39
N ALA A 32 -4.06 -0.01 -31.26
CA ALA A 32 -4.92 1.13 -30.96
C ALA A 32 -4.10 2.34 -30.47
N ASN A 33 -4.55 3.54 -30.83
CA ASN A 33 -4.17 4.78 -30.15
C ASN A 33 -5.18 5.07 -29.04
N LEU A 34 -4.68 5.45 -27.86
CA LEU A 34 -5.42 5.52 -26.61
C LEU A 34 -5.12 6.85 -25.93
N THR A 35 -6.13 7.49 -25.36
CA THR A 35 -5.95 8.74 -24.62
C THR A 35 -5.69 8.43 -23.15
N LEU A 36 -4.68 9.06 -22.56
CA LEU A 36 -4.40 8.99 -21.12
C LEU A 36 -4.93 10.23 -20.41
N ASN A 37 -5.52 10.07 -19.23
CA ASN A 37 -5.91 11.18 -18.36
C ASN A 37 -5.37 10.95 -16.94
N PHE A 38 -4.77 11.97 -16.35
CA PHE A 38 -4.22 11.92 -15.00
C PHE A 38 -4.07 13.32 -14.39
N ASP A 39 -3.94 13.36 -13.06
CA ASP A 39 -3.65 14.58 -12.31
C ASP A 39 -2.14 14.84 -12.29
N ALA A 40 -1.67 15.79 -13.10
CA ALA A 40 -0.25 16.12 -13.24
C ALA A 40 0.38 16.75 -11.97
N VAL A 41 -0.42 17.15 -10.97
CA VAL A 41 0.09 17.60 -9.66
C VAL A 41 0.45 16.41 -8.79
N LYS A 42 -0.22 15.27 -8.99
CA LYS A 42 -0.03 14.04 -8.20
C LYS A 42 0.81 13.00 -8.94
N LEU A 43 0.86 13.05 -10.26
CA LEU A 43 1.47 12.01 -11.09
C LEU A 43 2.42 12.59 -12.11
N LYS A 44 3.61 12.00 -12.17
CA LYS A 44 4.46 12.07 -13.36
C LYS A 44 4.22 10.80 -14.19
N VAL A 45 3.97 10.97 -15.48
CA VAL A 45 3.80 9.87 -16.44
C VAL A 45 4.80 10.05 -17.56
N GLU A 46 5.59 9.03 -17.82
CA GLU A 46 6.56 8.99 -18.91
C GLU A 46 6.27 7.79 -19.81
N ALA A 47 6.54 7.92 -21.11
CA ALA A 47 6.47 6.82 -22.06
C ALA A 47 7.85 6.50 -22.63
N GLU A 48 8.13 5.21 -22.83
CA GLU A 48 9.30 4.77 -23.57
C GLU A 48 9.06 4.97 -25.07
N GLN A 49 9.76 5.95 -25.65
CA GLN A 49 9.75 6.24 -27.08
C GLN A 49 11.20 6.25 -27.56
N THR A 50 11.51 5.49 -28.62
CA THR A 50 12.88 5.45 -29.16
C THR A 50 13.98 5.11 -28.14
N ARG A 51 13.67 4.26 -27.14
CA ARG A 51 14.55 3.88 -26.01
C ARG A 51 14.88 5.02 -25.03
N THR A 52 14.13 6.10 -25.06
CA THR A 52 14.18 7.17 -24.06
C THR A 52 12.82 7.31 -23.39
N TRP A 53 12.85 7.70 -22.12
CA TRP A 53 11.63 8.00 -21.36
C TRP A 53 11.32 9.49 -21.53
N ASN A 54 10.12 9.79 -22.05
CA ASN A 54 9.69 11.16 -22.30
C ASN A 54 8.43 11.46 -21.50
N ASP A 55 8.39 12.62 -20.85
CA ASP A 55 7.26 13.09 -20.06
C ASP A 55 6.02 13.24 -20.95
N LEU A 56 4.88 12.77 -20.46
CA LEU A 56 3.58 12.95 -21.08
C LEU A 56 2.79 14.03 -20.34
N THR A 57 1.88 14.69 -21.07
CA THR A 57 0.86 15.55 -20.50
C THR A 57 -0.49 14.82 -20.44
N SER A 58 -1.35 15.20 -19.50
CA SER A 58 -2.70 14.65 -19.45
C SER A 58 -3.46 14.99 -20.75
N GLY A 59 -4.20 14.01 -21.29
CA GLY A 59 -4.83 14.07 -22.61
C GLY A 59 -3.96 13.56 -23.77
N SER A 60 -2.70 13.18 -23.52
CA SER A 60 -1.82 12.63 -24.56
C SER A 60 -2.36 11.35 -25.17
N SER A 61 -2.18 11.20 -26.49
CA SER A 61 -2.41 9.94 -27.21
C SER A 61 -1.18 9.04 -27.11
N ILE A 62 -1.39 7.76 -26.83
CA ILE A 62 -0.34 6.75 -26.73
C ILE A 62 -0.73 5.48 -27.48
N GLN A 63 0.25 4.77 -28.03
CA GLN A 63 0.00 3.49 -28.67
C GLN A 63 -0.17 2.38 -27.62
N GLU A 64 -1.06 1.44 -27.91
CA GLU A 64 -1.12 0.19 -27.18
C GLU A 64 0.24 -0.54 -27.24
N ASN A 65 0.58 -1.26 -26.17
CA ASN A 65 1.87 -1.91 -25.93
C ASN A 65 3.05 -0.98 -25.66
N THR A 66 2.86 0.34 -25.65
CA THR A 66 3.90 1.26 -25.15
C THR A 66 4.11 1.05 -23.64
N GLN A 67 5.36 1.09 -23.20
CA GLN A 67 5.67 1.11 -21.77
C GLN A 67 5.52 2.51 -21.20
N LEU A 68 4.88 2.58 -20.03
CA LEU A 68 4.78 3.75 -19.19
C LEU A 68 5.61 3.57 -17.92
N ARG A 69 6.19 4.66 -17.44
CA ARG A 69 6.72 4.80 -16.08
C ARG A 69 5.84 5.81 -15.36
N LEU A 70 5.21 5.35 -14.28
CA LEU A 70 4.35 6.15 -13.43
C LEU A 70 5.10 6.43 -12.14
N THR A 71 5.15 7.70 -11.73
CA THR A 71 5.78 8.11 -10.47
C THR A 71 4.78 8.96 -9.68
N ALA A 72 4.50 8.55 -8.44
CA ALA A 72 3.67 9.32 -7.53
C ALA A 72 4.47 10.50 -6.99
N ILE A 73 3.96 11.70 -7.21
CA ILE A 73 4.55 12.96 -6.76
C ILE A 73 3.56 13.71 -5.84
N GLY A 74 4.05 14.70 -5.11
CA GLY A 74 3.23 15.48 -4.18
C GLY A 74 2.83 14.76 -2.89
N LEU A 75 3.39 13.56 -2.63
CA LEU A 75 3.30 12.85 -1.35
C LEU A 75 4.58 13.05 -0.53
N SER A 76 4.49 12.96 0.79
CA SER A 76 5.70 12.80 1.60
C SER A 76 6.34 11.44 1.31
N ALA A 77 7.67 11.35 1.39
CA ALA A 77 8.41 10.13 1.11
C ALA A 77 7.97 8.94 1.98
N ASP A 78 7.42 9.22 3.17
CA ASP A 78 6.94 8.22 4.13
C ASP A 78 5.49 7.81 3.95
N THR A 79 4.76 8.35 2.95
CA THR A 79 3.36 7.98 2.69
C THR A 79 3.29 6.83 1.69
N PRO A 80 3.17 5.56 2.14
CA PRO A 80 3.04 4.45 1.20
C PRO A 80 1.76 4.58 0.38
N ILE A 81 1.84 4.21 -0.89
CA ILE A 81 0.66 4.00 -1.74
C ILE A 81 0.23 2.53 -1.68
N GLN A 82 -1.08 2.28 -1.77
CA GLN A 82 -1.66 0.95 -1.70
C GLN A 82 -1.73 0.29 -3.07
N ALA A 83 -2.17 1.04 -4.08
CA ALA A 83 -2.36 0.53 -5.43
C ALA A 83 -2.35 1.65 -6.46
N TRP A 84 -2.00 1.29 -7.67
CA TRP A 84 -2.18 2.07 -8.89
C TRP A 84 -3.49 1.66 -9.55
N LYS A 85 -4.26 2.62 -10.04
CA LYS A 85 -5.44 2.38 -10.87
C LYS A 85 -5.14 2.90 -12.28
N ILE A 86 -5.20 2.01 -13.27
CA ILE A 86 -4.98 2.28 -14.68
C ILE A 86 -6.25 1.84 -15.42
N GLY A 87 -7.19 2.78 -15.55
CA GLY A 87 -8.56 2.52 -16.01
C GLY A 87 -9.21 1.36 -15.24
N ASN A 88 -9.53 0.28 -15.94
CA ASN A 88 -10.14 -0.93 -15.35
C ASN A 88 -9.16 -1.83 -14.57
N THR A 89 -7.85 -1.56 -14.62
CA THR A 89 -6.84 -2.38 -13.96
C THR A 89 -6.40 -1.77 -12.63
N ILE A 90 -6.33 -2.61 -11.59
CA ILE A 90 -5.75 -2.25 -10.30
C ILE A 90 -4.45 -3.05 -10.10
N VAL A 91 -3.35 -2.35 -9.81
CA VAL A 91 -2.04 -2.95 -9.57
C VAL A 91 -1.61 -2.64 -8.13
N PRO A 92 -1.44 -3.65 -7.25
CA PRO A 92 -0.90 -3.44 -5.91
C PRO A 92 0.48 -2.76 -5.96
N ALA A 93 0.66 -1.71 -5.18
CA ALA A 93 1.88 -0.93 -5.23
C ALA A 93 3.00 -1.59 -4.40
N LYS A 94 4.22 -1.56 -4.93
CA LYS A 94 5.46 -2.00 -4.25
C LYS A 94 6.35 -0.83 -3.82
N GLY A 95 5.96 0.38 -4.19
CA GLY A 95 6.71 1.62 -4.02
C GLY A 95 6.00 2.75 -4.75
N HIS A 96 6.64 3.91 -4.88
CA HIS A 96 6.05 5.11 -5.50
C HIS A 96 6.25 5.14 -7.03
N GLU A 97 6.79 4.07 -7.61
CA GLU A 97 6.95 3.92 -9.05
C GLU A 97 6.35 2.61 -9.57
N LEU A 98 5.82 2.65 -10.80
CA LEU A 98 5.32 1.49 -11.53
C LEU A 98 5.69 1.59 -13.01
N THR A 99 6.29 0.53 -13.55
CA THR A 99 6.36 0.32 -15.00
C THR A 99 5.15 -0.48 -15.46
N TYR A 100 4.43 0.03 -16.45
CA TYR A 100 3.17 -0.53 -16.93
C TYR A 100 3.14 -0.60 -18.46
N THR A 101 2.58 -1.67 -19.03
CA THR A 101 2.37 -1.76 -20.49
C THR A 101 0.93 -1.41 -20.82
N VAL A 102 0.73 -0.41 -21.69
CA VAL A 102 -0.62 0.04 -22.07
C VAL A 102 -1.39 -1.07 -22.77
N ARG A 103 -2.63 -1.34 -22.34
CA ARG A 103 -3.52 -2.34 -22.96
C ARG A 103 -4.83 -1.71 -23.37
N LYS A 104 -5.39 -2.13 -24.51
CA LYS A 104 -6.72 -1.67 -24.94
C LYS A 104 -7.82 -1.99 -23.93
N ALA A 105 -7.68 -3.09 -23.18
CA ALA A 105 -8.63 -3.52 -22.16
C ALA A 105 -8.75 -2.57 -20.96
N ASP A 106 -7.79 -1.68 -20.76
CA ASP A 106 -7.80 -0.71 -19.66
C ASP A 106 -8.71 0.49 -19.93
N VAL A 107 -9.21 0.66 -21.15
CA VAL A 107 -10.05 1.81 -21.53
C VAL A 107 -11.39 1.77 -20.81
N GLU A 108 -11.73 2.88 -20.16
CA GLU A 108 -13.01 3.16 -19.51
C GLU A 108 -13.55 4.47 -20.12
N ASP A 109 -14.75 4.45 -20.70
CA ASP A 109 -15.36 5.62 -21.36
C ASP A 109 -14.48 6.31 -22.42
N GLY A 110 -13.72 5.51 -23.18
CA GLY A 110 -12.86 6.00 -24.27
C GLY A 110 -11.50 6.52 -23.83
N VAL A 111 -11.19 6.54 -22.54
CA VAL A 111 -9.93 7.06 -21.97
C VAL A 111 -9.33 6.05 -21.00
N ILE A 112 -8.01 6.07 -20.80
CA ILE A 112 -7.35 5.37 -19.69
C ILE A 112 -7.06 6.41 -18.61
N THR A 113 -7.83 6.38 -17.53
CA THR A 113 -7.59 7.25 -16.38
C THR A 113 -6.56 6.61 -15.45
N ILE A 114 -5.47 7.32 -15.17
CA ILE A 114 -4.39 6.86 -14.30
C ILE A 114 -4.46 7.62 -12.97
N SER A 115 -4.44 6.86 -11.88
CA SER A 115 -4.44 7.39 -10.51
C SER A 115 -3.72 6.41 -9.56
N TYR A 116 -3.52 6.84 -8.31
CA TYR A 116 -3.12 5.95 -7.22
C TYR A 116 -3.99 6.17 -5.99
N ALA A 117 -4.05 5.17 -5.12
CA ALA A 117 -4.66 5.25 -3.81
C ALA A 117 -3.57 5.28 -2.73
N PRO A 118 -3.46 6.34 -1.90
CA PRO A 118 -2.64 6.31 -0.70
C PRO A 118 -3.07 5.16 0.20
N LYS A 119 -2.11 4.50 0.86
CA LYS A 119 -2.44 3.47 1.85
C LYS A 119 -3.05 4.17 3.06
N THR A 120 -4.34 3.94 3.29
CA THR A 120 -4.98 4.41 4.52
C THR A 120 -4.33 3.69 5.69
N ALA A 121 -3.75 4.45 6.63
CA ALA A 121 -3.22 3.88 7.85
C ALA A 121 -4.38 3.24 8.64
N LYS A 122 -4.23 1.95 9.00
CA LYS A 122 -5.20 1.30 9.89
C LYS A 122 -5.23 2.05 11.21
N LYS A 123 -6.42 2.22 11.78
CA LYS A 123 -6.59 2.85 13.10
C LYS A 123 -6.89 1.80 14.15
N PHE A 124 -6.30 1.99 15.32
CA PHE A 124 -6.47 1.13 16.49
C PHE A 124 -7.00 1.94 17.66
N THR A 125 -7.90 1.33 18.43
CA THR A 125 -8.49 1.90 19.64
C THR A 125 -7.63 1.52 20.84
N LEU A 126 -7.09 2.49 21.57
CA LEU A 126 -6.39 2.22 22.82
C LEU A 126 -7.38 1.96 23.95
N LYS A 127 -7.10 0.96 24.79
CA LYS A 127 -7.91 0.62 25.97
C LYS A 127 -7.00 0.46 27.16
N PHE A 128 -7.15 1.32 28.16
CA PHE A 128 -6.32 1.30 29.37
C PHE A 128 -7.01 2.03 30.52
N GLU A 129 -6.57 1.75 31.73
CA GLU A 129 -7.03 2.46 32.93
C GLU A 129 -6.27 3.78 33.07
N GLY A 130 -6.88 4.89 32.67
CA GLY A 130 -6.25 6.22 32.71
C GLY A 130 -5.87 6.73 34.11
N ALA A 131 -6.38 6.10 35.18
CA ALA A 131 -5.98 6.37 36.56
C ALA A 131 -4.66 5.67 36.96
N LYS A 132 -4.27 4.61 36.24
CA LYS A 132 -3.06 3.81 36.50
C LYS A 132 -1.90 4.16 35.57
N MET A 133 -2.15 4.84 34.45
CA MET A 133 -1.12 5.14 33.48
C MET A 133 -1.44 6.34 32.60
N THR A 134 -0.38 6.92 32.05
CA THR A 134 -0.42 7.97 31.04
C THR A 134 0.17 7.46 29.74
N VAL A 135 -0.59 7.63 28.64
CA VAL A 135 -0.15 7.30 27.29
C VAL A 135 0.02 8.59 26.48
N THR A 136 1.16 8.77 25.81
CA THR A 136 1.46 9.96 25.02
C THR A 136 2.02 9.64 23.63
N ILE A 137 1.83 10.58 22.69
CA ILE A 137 2.48 10.59 21.38
C ILE A 137 3.32 11.85 21.23
N GLN A 138 4.42 11.73 20.47
CA GLN A 138 5.23 12.88 20.08
C GLN A 138 4.59 13.59 18.89
N GLN A 139 4.50 14.92 18.96
CA GLN A 139 4.03 15.75 17.85
C GLN A 139 5.22 16.32 17.07
N GLN A 140 4.98 16.78 15.84
CA GLN A 140 6.01 17.27 14.91
C GLN A 140 6.89 18.41 15.47
N HIS A 141 6.41 19.16 16.46
CA HIS A 141 7.18 20.24 17.11
C HIS A 141 7.78 19.85 18.47
N GLY A 142 7.92 18.55 18.74
CA GLY A 142 8.54 18.03 19.97
C GLY A 142 7.63 18.04 21.21
N SER A 143 6.42 18.59 21.12
CA SER A 143 5.42 18.52 22.19
C SER A 143 4.84 17.11 22.33
N TRP A 144 4.55 16.72 23.57
CA TRP A 144 3.89 15.45 23.88
C TRP A 144 2.39 15.68 24.06
N LYS A 145 1.58 14.90 23.34
CA LYS A 145 0.12 14.90 23.50
C LYS A 145 -0.30 13.68 24.33
N LYS A 146 -1.04 13.91 25.41
CA LYS A 146 -1.71 12.85 26.18
C LYS A 146 -2.91 12.30 25.41
N LEU A 147 -3.05 10.98 25.41
CA LEU A 147 -4.19 10.27 24.85
C LEU A 147 -5.12 9.81 25.98
N SER A 148 -6.42 9.76 25.69
CA SER A 148 -7.41 9.12 26.56
C SER A 148 -7.51 7.63 26.25
N SER A 149 -8.12 6.86 27.16
CA SER A 149 -8.72 5.58 26.75
C SER A 149 -9.71 5.86 25.61
N ASP A 150 -9.86 4.90 24.71
CA ASP A 150 -10.67 4.97 23.49
C ASP A 150 -10.14 5.85 22.36
N ALA A 151 -9.00 6.52 22.56
CA ALA A 151 -8.34 7.26 21.50
C ALA A 151 -7.96 6.34 20.32
N GLN A 152 -8.19 6.83 19.09
CA GLN A 152 -7.72 6.18 17.87
C GLN A 152 -6.28 6.59 17.57
N VAL A 153 -5.43 5.63 17.24
CA VAL A 153 -4.05 5.82 16.79
C VAL A 153 -3.79 5.09 15.49
N GLU A 154 -3.00 5.69 14.61
CA GLU A 154 -2.66 5.11 13.32
C GLU A 154 -1.55 4.06 13.45
N GLU A 155 -1.62 3.03 12.61
CA GLU A 155 -0.56 2.05 12.44
C GLU A 155 0.79 2.76 12.17
N GLY A 156 1.86 2.27 12.81
CA GLY A 156 3.19 2.86 12.75
C GLY A 156 3.47 3.94 13.80
N THR A 157 2.43 4.49 14.45
CA THR A 157 2.58 5.50 15.50
C THR A 157 3.36 4.94 16.68
N GLN A 158 4.38 5.66 17.15
CA GLN A 158 5.09 5.34 18.38
C GLN A 158 4.41 6.03 19.57
N ILE A 159 4.00 5.25 20.56
CA ILE A 159 3.41 5.74 21.81
C ILE A 159 4.38 5.50 22.97
N ARG A 160 4.38 6.41 23.93
CA ARG A 160 5.04 6.23 25.24
C ARG A 160 3.98 5.90 26.27
N ILE A 161 4.24 4.87 27.07
CA ILE A 161 3.37 4.43 28.17
C ILE A 161 4.14 4.60 29.47
N VAL A 162 3.53 5.23 30.47
CA VAL A 162 4.12 5.48 31.79
C VAL A 162 3.14 5.02 32.86
N ALA A 163 3.59 4.19 33.80
CA ALA A 163 2.80 3.81 34.96
C ALA A 163 2.73 4.97 35.96
N ASP A 164 1.52 5.29 36.38
CA ASP A 164 1.21 6.33 37.35
C ASP A 164 0.72 5.69 38.66
N ASN A 165 0.83 6.43 39.77
CA ASN A 165 0.27 6.05 41.07
C ASN A 165 0.73 4.67 41.59
N LEU A 166 1.98 4.28 41.31
CA LEU A 166 2.56 3.06 41.85
C LEU A 166 2.67 3.17 43.38
N PRO A 167 2.32 2.11 44.15
CA PRO A 167 2.53 2.09 45.58
C PRO A 167 3.99 2.29 45.95
N ALA A 168 4.25 2.84 47.14
CA ALA A 168 5.61 3.01 47.64
C ALA A 168 6.34 1.65 47.66
N GLY A 169 7.59 1.63 47.19
CA GLY A 169 8.41 0.42 47.10
C GLY A 169 8.03 -0.54 45.96
N HIS A 170 7.11 -0.17 45.06
CA HIS A 170 6.75 -1.00 43.91
C HIS A 170 7.30 -0.45 42.60
N LEU A 171 7.62 -1.36 41.68
CA LEU A 171 7.99 -1.08 40.28
C LEU A 171 7.09 -1.90 39.36
N VAL A 172 7.02 -1.49 38.09
CA VAL A 172 6.38 -2.32 37.08
C VAL A 172 7.18 -3.62 36.91
N ASP A 173 6.48 -4.75 36.92
CA ASP A 173 7.07 -6.07 36.73
C ASP A 173 7.00 -6.51 35.27
N THR A 174 5.80 -6.45 34.69
CA THR A 174 5.56 -6.76 33.28
C THR A 174 4.60 -5.76 32.66
N TRP A 175 4.81 -5.48 31.38
CA TRP A 175 3.86 -4.78 30.53
C TRP A 175 3.08 -5.79 29.71
N THR A 176 1.76 -5.70 29.72
CA THR A 176 0.90 -6.46 28.81
C THR A 176 0.30 -5.51 27.77
N ILE A 177 0.70 -5.69 26.52
CA ILE A 177 0.18 -4.95 25.38
C ILE A 177 -0.52 -5.96 24.45
N ARG A 178 -1.85 -5.88 24.46
CA ARG A 178 -2.79 -6.78 23.79
C ARG A 178 -2.66 -8.24 24.27
N LYS A 179 -1.92 -9.09 23.54
CA LYS A 179 -1.68 -10.51 23.90
C LYS A 179 -0.22 -10.79 24.29
N ARG A 180 0.67 -9.79 24.18
CA ARG A 180 2.09 -9.94 24.54
C ARG A 180 2.31 -9.41 25.94
N THR A 181 3.08 -10.16 26.71
CA THR A 181 3.52 -9.77 28.04
C THR A 181 5.03 -9.86 28.06
N GLU A 182 5.69 -8.77 28.45
CA GLU A 182 7.15 -8.65 28.46
C GLU A 182 7.61 -8.11 29.81
N GLU A 183 8.77 -8.57 30.28
CA GLU A 183 9.41 -8.07 31.49
C GLU A 183 9.72 -6.58 31.36
N ALA A 184 9.40 -5.81 32.39
CA ALA A 184 9.60 -4.39 32.39
C ALA A 184 11.05 -4.03 32.76
N ASN A 185 11.66 -3.17 31.94
CA ASN A 185 12.95 -2.55 32.20
C ASN A 185 12.83 -1.19 32.92
N GLY A 186 11.64 -0.87 33.42
CA GLY A 186 11.32 0.36 34.13
C GLY A 186 9.82 0.66 34.15
N ASN A 187 9.47 1.79 34.75
CA ASN A 187 8.08 2.24 34.90
C ASN A 187 7.52 2.93 33.63
N SER A 188 8.25 2.87 32.52
CA SER A 188 7.78 3.34 31.22
C SER A 188 8.28 2.46 30.09
N THR A 189 7.49 2.34 29.04
CA THR A 189 7.87 1.59 27.82
C THR A 189 7.44 2.34 26.56
N TRP A 190 8.09 2.01 25.44
CA TRP A 190 7.75 2.49 24.11
C TRP A 190 7.09 1.38 23.32
N PHE A 191 6.03 1.72 22.61
CA PHE A 191 5.32 0.77 21.77
C PHE A 191 5.04 1.37 20.40
N ARG A 192 5.35 0.62 19.33
CA ARG A 192 4.96 0.99 17.97
C ARG A 192 3.67 0.26 17.62
N VAL A 193 2.63 1.02 17.30
CA VAL A 193 1.34 0.47 16.85
C VAL A 193 1.56 -0.29 15.55
N GLY A 194 1.16 -1.56 15.47
CA GLY A 194 1.40 -2.41 14.29
C GLY A 194 0.30 -3.44 14.10
N SER A 195 0.12 -3.92 12.87
CA SER A 195 -0.89 -4.93 12.51
C SER A 195 -0.47 -6.39 12.71
N ASP A 196 0.73 -6.66 13.23
CA ASP A 196 1.27 -8.01 13.53
C ASP A 196 0.52 -8.76 14.66
N TYR A 197 -0.67 -8.30 15.00
CA TYR A 197 -1.53 -8.79 16.05
C TYR A 197 -2.94 -9.00 15.45
N THR A 198 -3.26 -10.22 15.04
CA THR A 198 -4.25 -10.52 13.99
C THR A 198 -5.73 -10.61 14.38
N GLU A 199 -6.18 -10.07 15.52
CA GLU A 199 -7.61 -10.16 15.93
C GLU A 199 -8.15 -8.90 16.63
N GLY A 200 -8.85 -8.05 15.87
CA GLY A 200 -9.58 -6.88 16.37
C GLY A 200 -8.79 -5.57 16.39
N ASN A 201 -9.50 -4.44 16.35
CA ASN A 201 -8.91 -3.08 16.29
C ASN A 201 -8.56 -2.51 17.68
N ALA A 202 -8.79 -3.23 18.77
CA ALA A 202 -8.48 -2.77 20.13
C ALA A 202 -7.07 -3.19 20.57
N ILE A 203 -6.37 -2.25 21.22
CA ILE A 203 -5.08 -2.46 21.88
C ILE A 203 -5.30 -2.24 23.37
N ASN A 204 -5.44 -3.34 24.11
CA ASN A 204 -5.53 -3.32 25.57
C ASN A 204 -4.13 -3.16 26.16
N ILE A 205 -3.96 -2.25 27.12
CA ILE A 205 -2.68 -2.00 27.78
C ILE A 205 -2.90 -2.13 29.29
N SER A 206 -2.09 -2.97 29.92
CA SER A 206 -2.04 -3.16 31.36
C SER A 206 -0.62 -3.43 31.82
N TYR A 207 -0.41 -3.43 33.13
CA TYR A 207 0.85 -3.83 33.74
C TYR A 207 0.59 -4.55 35.07
N THR A 208 1.59 -5.31 35.51
CA THR A 208 1.65 -5.85 36.87
C THR A 208 2.80 -5.19 37.63
N THR A 209 2.82 -5.32 38.95
CA THR A 209 3.84 -4.69 39.80
C THR A 209 4.58 -5.73 40.63
N LYS A 210 5.86 -5.45 40.90
CA LYS A 210 6.69 -6.18 41.86
C LYS A 210 7.24 -5.24 42.91
N ASN A 211 7.65 -5.80 44.04
CA ASN A 211 8.43 -5.06 45.02
C ASN A 211 9.83 -4.76 44.49
N LYS A 212 10.34 -3.59 44.86
CA LYS A 212 11.71 -3.16 44.60
C LYS A 212 12.73 -3.93 45.43
#